data_AF-A0AA96D666-F1
#
_entry.id   AF-A0AA96D666-F1
#
_cell.length_a   1.000
_cell.length_b   1.000
_cell.length_c   1.000
_cell.angle_alpha   90.00
_cell.angle_beta   90.00
_cell.angle_gamma   90.00
#
_symmetry.space_group_name_H-M   'P 1'
#
loop_
_entity.id
_entity.type
_entity.pdbx_description
1 polymer ?
#
loop_
_entity_poly.entity_id
_entity_poly.type
_entity_poly.pdbx_seq_one_letter_code
_entity_poly.pdbx_strand_id
1 'polypeptide(L)'
;MKKWFKKYWILFVDIFIPIVAIFFTLLVEGKLSEHITYTKEHPLNSILIMVLISLLLAGLKIYYEYKKENLQDELESLGEENQFLKGLISEFKYQISKPLEDKLYEVFRDLKFDGHYRITVYTHTSGRFFSIGRYSENPNYKKFGRIAIRDKNELIFRAWENGELTETVQPNQKLNMKSVKISIKYLYEKNEISPKKDRFGIVVFETTKNKENKIKNGNLDNAVEKIQNFFDEQWHIKQNLNFAMQEDL
;
A
#
# COMPACT_ATOMS: atom_id res chain seq x y z
N MET A 1 6.80 -10.91 25.00
CA MET A 1 7.31 -10.44 26.31
C MET A 1 8.16 -9.17 26.23
N LYS A 2 9.27 -9.11 25.48
CA LYS A 2 10.15 -7.91 25.41
C LYS A 2 9.46 -6.58 25.01
N LYS A 3 8.54 -6.58 24.04
CA LYS A 3 7.79 -5.38 23.63
C LYS A 3 6.76 -4.91 24.67
N TRP A 4 6.19 -5.85 25.43
CA TRP A 4 5.22 -5.56 26.47
C TRP A 4 5.91 -4.86 27.65
N PHE A 5 7.01 -5.42 28.16
CA PHE A 5 7.83 -4.79 29.20
C PHE A 5 8.30 -3.38 28.84
N LYS A 6 8.76 -3.15 27.60
CA LYS A 6 9.18 -1.81 27.15
C LYS A 6 8.05 -0.78 27.14
N LYS A 7 6.81 -1.19 26.85
CA LYS A 7 5.65 -0.27 26.75
C LYS A 7 5.14 0.16 28.13
N TYR A 8 5.19 -0.73 29.13
CA TYR A 8 4.71 -0.44 30.48
C TYR A 8 5.79 0.15 31.40
N TRP A 9 7.07 0.06 31.04
CA TRP A 9 8.17 0.64 31.81
C TRP A 9 8.11 2.17 31.93
N ILE A 10 7.59 2.87 30.92
CA ILE A 10 7.47 4.33 30.95
C ILE A 10 6.34 4.76 31.90
N LEU A 11 5.18 4.10 31.83
CA LEU A 11 4.09 4.26 32.79
C LEU A 11 4.57 4.00 34.23
N PHE A 12 5.49 3.06 34.41
CA PHE A 12 6.11 2.81 35.70
C PHE A 12 6.97 4.01 36.18
N VAL A 13 7.81 4.59 35.33
CA VAL A 13 8.59 5.81 35.69
C VAL A 13 7.67 6.98 36.03
N ASP A 14 6.62 7.21 35.24
CA ASP A 14 5.67 8.31 35.46
C ASP A 14 4.87 8.16 36.76
N ILE A 15 4.57 6.92 37.18
CA ILE A 15 3.90 6.63 38.47
C ILE A 15 4.89 6.75 39.65
N PHE A 16 6.17 6.41 39.46
CA PHE A 16 7.16 6.42 40.53
C PHE A 16 7.66 7.81 40.89
N ILE A 17 7.72 8.75 39.95
CA ILE A 17 8.11 10.15 40.22
C ILE A 17 7.27 10.80 41.33
N PRO A 18 5.91 10.79 41.28
CA PRO A 18 5.10 11.38 42.33
C PRO A 18 5.21 10.60 43.65
N ILE A 19 5.38 9.27 43.61
CA ILE A 19 5.60 8.46 44.82
C ILE A 19 6.90 8.88 45.50
N VAL A 20 8.01 8.95 44.76
CA VAL A 20 9.32 9.38 45.28
C VAL A 20 9.25 10.81 45.81
N ALA A 21 8.51 11.71 45.15
CA ALA A 21 8.30 13.07 45.64
C ALA A 21 7.55 13.09 47.00
N ILE A 22 6.49 12.30 47.15
CA ILE A 22 5.77 12.17 48.43
C ILE A 22 6.68 11.63 49.53
N PHE A 23 7.44 10.56 49.25
CA PHE A 23 8.40 10.00 50.21
C PHE A 23 9.49 11.02 50.56
N PHE A 24 9.95 11.81 49.60
CA PHE A 24 10.94 12.85 49.85
C PHE A 24 10.37 13.96 50.76
N THR A 25 9.15 14.41 50.52
CA THR A 25 8.46 15.38 51.39
C THR A 25 8.30 14.83 52.81
N LEU A 26 7.82 13.59 52.97
CA LEU A 26 7.68 12.95 54.28
C LEU A 26 9.03 12.75 55.00
N LEU A 27 10.12 12.59 54.25
CA LEU A 27 11.47 12.45 54.79
C LEU A 27 11.98 13.78 55.33
N VAL A 28 11.79 14.86 54.57
CA VAL A 28 12.18 16.22 54.95
C VAL A 28 11.33 16.72 56.13
N GLU A 29 10.04 16.38 56.17
CA GLU A 29 9.14 16.70 57.29
C GLU A 29 9.41 15.84 58.55
N GLY A 30 10.35 14.89 58.50
CA GLY A 30 10.70 14.02 59.62
C GLY A 30 9.67 12.94 59.95
N LYS A 31 8.54 12.88 59.24
CA LYS A 31 7.44 11.90 59.46
C LYS A 31 7.85 10.44 59.19
N LEU A 32 8.87 10.23 58.36
CA LEU A 32 9.43 8.89 58.09
C LEU A 32 10.31 8.36 59.23
N SER A 33 10.85 9.23 60.10
CA SER A 33 11.74 8.83 61.20
C SER A 33 11.05 8.00 62.29
N GLU A 34 9.72 8.10 62.37
CA GLU A 34 8.88 7.29 63.28
C GLU A 34 8.67 5.86 62.77
N HIS A 35 8.83 5.63 61.46
CA HIS A 35 8.47 4.39 60.79
C HIS A 35 9.69 3.63 60.23
N ILE A 36 10.80 4.32 59.97
CA ILE A 36 12.03 3.73 59.41
C ILE A 36 13.23 4.13 60.28
N THR A 37 13.72 3.20 61.11
CA THR A 37 14.84 3.40 62.05
C THR A 37 16.10 3.96 61.38
N TYR A 38 16.42 3.50 60.17
CA TYR A 38 17.59 3.98 59.41
C TYR A 38 17.52 5.48 59.09
N THR A 39 16.33 6.02 58.82
CA THR A 39 16.18 7.46 58.50
C THR A 39 16.41 8.35 59.73
N LYS A 40 16.17 7.80 60.92
CA LYS A 40 16.44 8.45 62.21
C LYS A 40 17.92 8.41 62.58
N GLU A 41 18.60 7.30 62.31
CA GLU A 41 20.03 7.11 62.58
C GLU A 41 20.93 7.87 61.57
N HIS A 42 20.50 7.96 60.31
CA HIS A 42 21.27 8.57 59.23
C HIS A 42 20.41 9.49 58.34
N PRO A 43 19.97 10.65 58.85
CA PRO A 43 19.05 11.53 58.14
C PRO A 43 19.66 12.13 56.87
N LEU A 44 20.93 12.58 56.94
CA LEU A 44 21.64 13.15 55.78
C LEU A 44 21.85 12.12 54.66
N ASN A 45 22.22 10.88 55.01
CA ASN A 45 22.41 9.81 54.02
C ASN A 45 21.07 9.45 53.35
N SER A 46 19.98 9.47 54.10
CA SER A 46 18.64 9.18 53.57
C SER A 46 18.18 10.26 52.57
N ILE A 47 18.45 11.53 52.89
CA ILE A 47 18.18 12.66 51.96
C ILE A 47 19.04 12.50 50.70
N LEU A 48 20.34 12.21 50.85
CA LEU A 48 21.24 12.02 49.73
C LEU A 48 20.79 10.87 48.81
N ILE A 49 20.38 9.73 49.38
CA ILE A 49 19.84 8.59 48.62
C ILE A 49 18.59 9.01 47.83
N MET A 50 17.67 9.75 48.44
CA MET A 50 16.46 10.20 47.76
C MET A 50 16.74 11.21 46.64
N VAL A 51 17.73 12.08 46.81
CA VAL A 51 18.20 12.99 45.76
C VAL A 51 18.78 12.20 44.59
N LEU A 52 19.60 11.18 44.86
CA LEU A 52 20.17 10.31 43.83
C LEU A 52 19.08 9.52 43.06
N ILE A 53 18.08 8.98 43.76
CA ILE A 53 16.94 8.30 43.14
C ILE A 53 16.16 9.28 42.24
N SER A 54 15.93 10.50 42.72
CA SER A 54 15.20 11.53 41.95
C SER A 54 15.96 11.94 40.68
N LEU A 55 17.28 12.13 40.77
CA LEU A 55 18.13 12.43 39.61
C LEU A 55 18.13 11.29 38.60
N LEU A 56 18.19 10.04 39.07
CA LEU A 56 18.13 8.86 38.20
C LEU A 56 16.79 8.76 37.46
N LEU A 57 15.67 8.97 38.16
CA LEU A 57 14.34 8.97 37.53
C LEU A 57 14.18 10.12 36.52
N ALA A 58 14.68 11.31 36.84
CA ALA A 58 14.68 12.45 35.93
C ALA A 58 15.51 12.17 34.67
N GLY A 59 16.74 11.64 34.82
CA GLY A 59 17.59 11.26 33.71
C GLY A 59 16.97 10.19 32.81
N LEU A 60 16.33 9.18 33.40
CA LEU A 60 15.57 8.17 32.67
C LEU A 60 14.42 8.80 31.88
N LYS A 61 13.62 9.67 32.51
CA LYS A 61 12.50 10.37 31.86
C LYS A 61 12.97 11.19 30.66
N ILE A 62 14.00 12.02 30.83
CA ILE A 62 14.58 12.84 29.77
C ILE A 62 15.07 11.96 28.60
N TYR A 63 15.80 10.88 28.90
CA TYR A 63 16.27 9.95 27.87
C TYR A 63 15.11 9.32 27.07
N TYR A 64 14.02 8.97 27.74
CA TYR A 64 12.85 8.40 27.09
C TYR A 64 12.08 9.42 26.24
N GLU A 65 11.89 10.64 26.73
CA GLU A 65 11.23 11.72 25.99
C GLU A 65 12.01 12.05 24.72
N TYR A 66 13.34 12.21 24.83
CA TYR A 66 14.21 12.45 23.67
C TYR A 66 14.13 11.33 22.63
N LYS A 67 14.14 10.06 23.08
CA LYS A 67 14.02 8.92 22.16
C LYS A 67 12.64 8.87 21.48
N LYS A 68 11.58 9.24 22.20
CA LYS A 68 10.22 9.26 21.68
C LYS A 68 10.06 10.34 20.60
N GLU A 69 10.62 11.53 20.85
CA GLU A 69 10.64 12.64 19.90
C GLU A 69 11.37 12.24 18.61
N ASN A 70 12.60 11.71 18.71
CA ASN A 70 13.32 11.21 17.53
C ASN A 70 12.56 10.14 16.73
N LEU A 71 11.88 9.21 17.43
CA LEU A 71 11.04 8.20 16.77
C LEU A 71 9.80 8.79 16.09
N GLN A 72 9.28 9.89 16.63
CA GLN A 72 8.14 10.58 16.07
C GLN A 72 8.55 11.36 14.82
N ASP A 73 9.70 12.03 14.86
CA ASP A 73 10.28 12.75 13.71
C ASP A 73 10.65 11.77 12.57
N GLU A 74 11.24 10.61 12.91
CA GLU A 74 11.51 9.54 11.94
C GLU A 74 10.21 9.01 11.31
N LEU A 75 9.15 8.87 12.10
CA LEU A 75 7.85 8.40 11.59
C LEU A 75 7.16 9.45 10.71
N GLU A 76 7.28 10.73 11.06
CA GLU A 76 6.75 11.85 10.28
C GLU A 76 7.47 11.97 8.94
N SER A 77 8.80 11.99 8.95
CA SER A 77 9.62 12.00 7.72
C SER A 77 9.35 10.80 6.80
N LEU A 78 9.23 9.57 7.35
CA LEU A 78 8.80 8.40 6.58
C LEU A 78 7.38 8.56 6.03
N GLY A 79 6.49 9.24 6.76
CA GLY A 79 5.15 9.58 6.33
C GLY A 79 5.14 10.53 5.13
N GLU A 80 5.94 11.60 5.22
CA GLU A 80 6.14 12.58 4.15
C GLU A 80 6.75 11.95 2.90
N GLU A 81 7.82 11.17 3.06
CA GLU A 81 8.46 10.46 1.96
C GLU A 81 7.49 9.48 1.28
N ASN A 82 6.70 8.73 2.05
CA ASN A 82 5.69 7.83 1.51
C ASN A 82 4.60 8.59 0.74
N GLN A 83 4.18 9.76 1.24
CA GLN A 83 3.21 10.61 0.55
C GLN A 83 3.79 11.21 -0.74
N PHE A 84 5.04 11.66 -0.70
CA PHE A 84 5.78 12.16 -1.87
C PHE A 84 5.93 11.08 -2.93
N LEU A 85 6.37 9.86 -2.55
CA LEU A 85 6.48 8.72 -3.45
C LEU A 85 5.13 8.33 -4.06
N LYS A 86 4.05 8.34 -3.27
CA LYS A 86 2.69 8.14 -3.81
C LYS A 86 2.30 9.21 -4.81
N GLY A 87 2.67 10.47 -4.55
CA GLY A 87 2.47 11.59 -5.46
C GLY A 87 3.20 11.38 -6.79
N LEU A 88 4.50 11.09 -6.74
CA LEU A 88 5.33 10.78 -7.91
C LEU A 88 4.77 9.59 -8.70
N ILE A 89 4.42 8.49 -8.03
CA ILE A 89 3.81 7.32 -8.68
C ILE A 89 2.51 7.72 -9.41
N SER A 90 1.68 8.56 -8.79
CA SER A 90 0.45 9.05 -9.42
C SER A 90 0.72 9.90 -10.65
N GLU A 91 1.74 10.76 -10.61
CA GLU A 91 2.13 11.63 -11.71
C GLU A 91 2.75 10.84 -12.88
N PHE A 92 3.72 9.96 -12.60
CA PHE A 92 4.28 9.03 -13.57
C PHE A 92 3.19 8.16 -14.20
N LYS A 93 2.25 7.69 -13.38
CA LYS A 93 1.10 6.93 -13.87
C LYS A 93 0.26 7.75 -14.83
N TYR A 94 -0.02 9.01 -14.54
CA TYR A 94 -0.79 9.87 -15.45
C TYR A 94 -0.08 10.05 -16.80
N GLN A 95 1.25 10.26 -16.78
CA GLN A 95 2.06 10.40 -17.99
C GLN A 95 2.06 9.12 -18.84
N ILE A 96 2.17 7.95 -18.19
CA ILE A 96 2.13 6.64 -18.87
C ILE A 96 0.71 6.29 -19.33
N SER A 97 -0.30 6.58 -18.52
CA SER A 97 -1.66 6.11 -18.76
C SER A 97 -2.38 6.90 -19.84
N LYS A 98 -2.05 8.18 -20.06
CA LYS A 98 -2.80 9.03 -20.98
C LYS A 98 -2.69 8.56 -22.44
N PRO A 99 -1.49 8.32 -23.01
CA PRO A 99 -1.39 7.78 -24.37
C PRO A 99 -2.08 6.40 -24.52
N LEU A 100 -1.97 5.55 -23.49
CA LEU A 100 -2.66 4.27 -23.47
C LEU A 100 -4.18 4.43 -23.39
N GLU A 101 -4.68 5.41 -22.63
CA GLU A 101 -6.10 5.69 -22.49
C GLU A 101 -6.71 6.13 -23.82
N ASP A 102 -6.02 6.99 -24.57
CA ASP A 102 -6.43 7.39 -25.92
C ASP A 102 -6.52 6.17 -26.85
N LYS A 103 -5.54 5.26 -26.76
CA LYS A 103 -5.59 4.00 -27.52
C LYS A 103 -6.76 3.10 -27.09
N LEU A 104 -7.01 3.01 -25.79
CA LEU A 104 -8.12 2.24 -25.25
C LEU A 104 -9.47 2.83 -25.66
N TYR A 105 -9.57 4.15 -25.81
CA TYR A 105 -10.76 4.80 -26.36
C TYR A 105 -11.02 4.38 -27.81
N GLU A 106 -10.02 4.40 -28.68
CA GLU A 106 -10.16 3.92 -30.06
C GLU A 106 -10.68 2.48 -30.11
N VAL A 107 -10.02 1.59 -29.36
CA VAL A 107 -10.39 0.17 -29.28
C VAL A 107 -11.81 -0.01 -28.74
N PHE A 108 -12.20 0.79 -27.75
CA PHE A 108 -13.55 0.78 -27.18
C PHE A 108 -14.62 1.15 -28.22
N ARG A 109 -14.33 2.15 -29.06
CA ARG A 109 -15.23 2.59 -30.14
C ARG A 109 -15.32 1.54 -31.25
N ASP A 110 -14.21 0.90 -31.62
CA ASP A 110 -14.18 -0.17 -32.62
C ASP A 110 -15.02 -1.38 -32.19
N LEU A 111 -14.95 -1.73 -30.90
CA LEU A 111 -15.78 -2.78 -30.30
C LEU A 111 -17.26 -2.37 -30.18
N LYS A 112 -17.59 -1.10 -30.48
CA LYS A 112 -18.90 -0.50 -30.30
C LYS A 112 -19.41 -0.67 -28.87
N PHE A 113 -18.51 -0.60 -27.90
CA PHE A 113 -18.88 -0.65 -26.49
C PHE A 113 -19.62 0.63 -26.08
N ASP A 114 -20.36 0.55 -24.98
CA ASP A 114 -21.13 1.65 -24.40
C ASP A 114 -20.83 1.79 -22.90
N GLY A 115 -21.49 2.71 -22.20
CA GLY A 115 -21.31 2.96 -20.75
C GLY A 115 -21.47 1.76 -19.80
N HIS A 116 -21.88 0.59 -20.28
CA HIS A 116 -21.90 -0.65 -19.48
C HIS A 116 -20.62 -1.49 -19.57
N TYR A 117 -19.66 -1.07 -20.39
CA TYR A 117 -18.42 -1.80 -20.64
C TYR A 117 -17.21 -1.06 -20.08
N ARG A 118 -16.15 -1.82 -19.82
CA ARG A 118 -14.85 -1.31 -19.42
C ARG A 118 -13.74 -2.16 -20.03
N ILE A 119 -12.66 -1.49 -20.42
CA ILE A 119 -11.39 -2.14 -20.74
C ILE A 119 -10.38 -1.69 -19.69
N THR A 120 -9.65 -2.64 -19.09
CA THR A 120 -8.54 -2.34 -18.17
C THR A 120 -7.32 -3.14 -18.59
N VAL A 121 -6.17 -2.49 -18.65
CA VAL A 121 -4.88 -3.12 -18.91
C VAL A 121 -4.10 -3.23 -17.61
N TYR A 122 -3.54 -4.42 -17.38
CA TYR A 122 -2.67 -4.70 -16.24
C TYR A 122 -1.32 -5.20 -16.70
N THR A 123 -0.26 -4.82 -15.99
CA THR A 123 1.06 -5.46 -16.06
C THR A 123 1.25 -6.38 -14.88
N HIS A 124 2.02 -7.46 -15.06
CA HIS A 124 2.37 -8.38 -13.98
C HIS A 124 3.85 -8.21 -13.61
N THR A 125 4.12 -7.84 -12.36
CA THR A 125 5.48 -7.83 -11.80
C THR A 125 5.46 -8.31 -10.35
N SER A 126 6.55 -8.92 -9.88
CA SER A 126 6.75 -9.26 -8.47
C SER A 126 5.53 -9.94 -7.80
N GLY A 127 4.84 -10.81 -8.55
CA GLY A 127 3.65 -11.52 -8.08
C GLY A 127 2.40 -10.65 -7.86
N ARG A 128 2.32 -9.48 -8.50
CA ARG A 128 1.22 -8.52 -8.40
C ARG A 128 0.82 -8.01 -9.79
N PHE A 129 -0.46 -7.68 -9.95
CA PHE A 129 -0.96 -7.01 -11.15
C PHE A 129 -1.18 -5.53 -10.89
N PHE A 130 -0.61 -4.66 -11.73
CA PHE A 130 -0.74 -3.21 -11.63
C PHE A 130 -1.60 -2.68 -12.77
N SER A 131 -2.62 -1.88 -12.46
CA SER A 131 -3.49 -1.27 -13.49
C SER A 131 -2.80 -0.06 -14.10
N ILE A 132 -2.47 -0.15 -15.39
CA ILE A 132 -1.70 0.86 -16.13
C ILE A 132 -2.56 1.69 -17.10
N GLY A 133 -3.72 1.17 -17.51
CA GLY A 133 -4.65 1.87 -18.38
C GLY A 133 -6.08 1.40 -18.16
N ARG A 134 -7.05 2.30 -18.29
CA ARG A 134 -8.47 1.99 -18.12
C ARG A 134 -9.33 2.93 -18.93
N TYR A 135 -10.33 2.38 -19.63
CA TYR A 135 -11.32 3.18 -20.32
C TYR A 135 -12.74 2.64 -20.14
N SER A 136 -13.69 3.56 -19.99
CA SER A 136 -15.14 3.34 -20.06
C SER A 136 -15.80 4.68 -20.39
N GLU A 137 -16.89 4.66 -21.15
CA GLU A 137 -17.74 5.85 -21.35
C GLU A 137 -18.41 6.29 -20.03
N ASN A 138 -18.61 5.38 -19.08
CA ASN A 138 -19.16 5.73 -17.78
C ASN A 138 -18.05 6.26 -16.85
N PRO A 139 -18.12 7.53 -16.39
CA PRO A 139 -17.09 8.13 -15.54
C PRO A 139 -16.84 7.36 -14.24
N ASN A 140 -17.86 6.69 -13.69
CA ASN A 140 -17.73 5.91 -12.46
C ASN A 140 -16.92 4.63 -12.65
N TYR A 141 -16.91 4.08 -13.87
CA TYR A 141 -16.12 2.89 -14.22
C TYR A 141 -14.74 3.23 -14.74
N LYS A 142 -14.57 4.47 -15.24
CA LYS A 142 -13.29 5.02 -15.72
C LYS A 142 -12.29 5.27 -14.61
N LYS A 143 -12.75 5.67 -13.41
CA LYS A 143 -11.89 5.90 -12.24
C LYS A 143 -11.02 4.66 -11.94
N PHE A 144 -9.73 4.86 -11.72
CA PHE A 144 -8.85 3.80 -11.24
C PHE A 144 -9.35 3.34 -9.86
N GLY A 145 -9.59 2.04 -9.73
CA GLY A 145 -9.96 1.40 -8.48
C GLY A 145 -8.70 0.99 -7.72
N ARG A 146 -8.61 -0.29 -7.35
CA ARG A 146 -7.38 -0.89 -6.81
C ARG A 146 -6.21 -0.69 -7.78
N ILE A 147 -5.12 -0.10 -7.29
CA ILE A 147 -3.90 0.15 -8.08
C ILE A 147 -3.17 -1.16 -8.35
N ALA A 148 -3.05 -1.99 -7.32
CA ALA A 148 -2.40 -3.29 -7.39
C ALA A 148 -3.36 -4.40 -6.91
N ILE A 149 -3.28 -5.56 -7.54
CA ILE A 149 -4.01 -6.76 -7.18
C ILE A 149 -2.99 -7.83 -6.79
N ARG A 150 -3.15 -8.38 -5.58
CA ARG A 150 -2.23 -9.35 -4.96
C ARG A 150 -2.89 -10.66 -4.56
N ASP A 151 -4.22 -10.72 -4.60
CA ASP A 151 -4.96 -11.91 -4.20
C ASP A 151 -4.96 -12.91 -5.34
N LYS A 152 -4.25 -14.02 -5.13
CA LYS A 152 -4.08 -15.10 -6.12
C LYS A 152 -5.38 -15.83 -6.46
N ASN A 153 -6.43 -15.67 -5.65
CA ASN A 153 -7.74 -16.26 -5.93
C ASN A 153 -8.55 -15.46 -6.96
N GLU A 154 -8.11 -14.25 -7.30
CA GLU A 154 -8.82 -13.41 -8.27
C GLU A 154 -8.71 -13.97 -9.70
N LEU A 155 -9.73 -13.68 -10.51
CA LEU A 155 -9.86 -14.15 -11.89
C LEU A 155 -8.62 -13.85 -12.75
N ILE A 156 -7.95 -12.72 -12.51
CA ILE A 156 -6.76 -12.34 -13.27
C ILE A 156 -5.58 -13.30 -13.02
N PHE A 157 -5.41 -13.81 -11.81
CA PHE A 157 -4.37 -14.78 -11.48
C PHE A 157 -4.73 -16.16 -12.03
N ARG A 158 -6.01 -16.54 -11.93
CA ARG A 158 -6.49 -17.77 -12.58
C ARG A 158 -6.29 -17.73 -14.10
N ALA A 159 -6.55 -16.59 -14.74
CA ALA A 159 -6.26 -16.38 -16.15
C ALA A 159 -4.76 -16.47 -16.40
N TRP A 160 -3.94 -15.82 -15.59
CA TRP A 160 -2.48 -15.86 -15.73
C TRP A 160 -1.89 -17.28 -15.67
N GLU A 161 -2.42 -18.14 -14.81
CA GLU A 161 -1.92 -19.51 -14.64
C GLU A 161 -2.49 -20.47 -15.69
N ASN A 162 -3.77 -20.35 -16.03
CA ASN A 162 -4.50 -21.39 -16.79
C ASN A 162 -4.82 -21.04 -18.23
N GLY A 163 -4.54 -19.82 -18.68
CA GLY A 163 -4.88 -19.36 -20.03
C GLY A 163 -5.87 -18.20 -20.05
N GLU A 164 -6.06 -17.63 -21.24
CA GLU A 164 -7.12 -16.65 -21.48
C GLU A 164 -8.48 -17.22 -21.09
N LEU A 165 -9.32 -16.41 -20.46
CA LEU A 165 -10.64 -16.85 -19.99
C LEU A 165 -11.73 -15.87 -20.38
N THR A 166 -12.93 -16.41 -20.60
CA THR A 166 -14.15 -15.62 -20.76
C THR A 166 -15.22 -16.28 -19.91
N GLU A 167 -15.55 -15.65 -18.78
CA GLU A 167 -16.45 -16.21 -17.77
C GLU A 167 -17.59 -15.25 -17.43
N THR A 168 -18.77 -15.82 -17.20
CA THR A 168 -19.86 -15.13 -16.51
C THR A 168 -19.60 -15.22 -15.01
N VAL A 169 -19.67 -14.09 -14.32
CA VAL A 169 -19.28 -13.96 -12.92
C VAL A 169 -20.44 -13.45 -12.08
N GLN A 170 -20.46 -13.81 -10.80
CA GLN A 170 -21.39 -13.19 -9.87
C GLN A 170 -20.94 -11.76 -9.55
N PRO A 171 -21.81 -10.75 -9.69
CA PRO A 171 -21.42 -9.38 -9.47
C PRO A 171 -20.98 -9.12 -8.03
N ASN A 172 -19.75 -8.63 -7.87
CA ASN A 172 -19.23 -8.28 -6.56
C ASN A 172 -19.77 -6.92 -6.11
N GLN A 173 -20.59 -6.92 -5.05
CA GLN A 173 -21.23 -5.71 -4.51
C GLN A 173 -20.24 -4.69 -3.95
N LYS A 174 -19.00 -5.11 -3.62
CA LYS A 174 -17.94 -4.22 -3.11
C LYS A 174 -17.22 -3.45 -4.21
N LEU A 175 -17.41 -3.82 -5.48
CA LEU A 175 -16.75 -3.16 -6.62
C LEU A 175 -17.67 -2.12 -7.25
N ASN A 176 -17.08 -1.00 -7.70
CA ASN A 176 -17.82 0.06 -8.40
C ASN A 176 -18.52 -0.47 -9.66
N MET A 177 -17.84 -1.33 -10.42
CA MET A 177 -18.43 -2.02 -11.56
C MET A 177 -18.81 -3.43 -11.13
N LYS A 178 -20.13 -3.67 -11.11
CA LYS A 178 -20.74 -4.96 -10.78
C LYS A 178 -20.77 -5.85 -12.02
N SER A 179 -19.58 -6.23 -12.49
CA SER A 179 -19.40 -7.00 -13.73
C SER A 179 -20.18 -8.31 -13.66
N VAL A 180 -20.87 -8.65 -14.75
CA VAL A 180 -21.58 -9.94 -14.93
C VAL A 180 -20.83 -10.87 -15.87
N LYS A 181 -19.96 -10.33 -16.73
CA LYS A 181 -19.12 -11.10 -17.63
C LYS A 181 -17.76 -10.43 -17.77
N ILE A 182 -16.71 -11.24 -17.74
CA ILE A 182 -15.32 -10.81 -17.81
C ILE A 182 -14.61 -11.66 -18.86
N SER A 183 -13.82 -11.04 -19.73
CA SER A 183 -12.87 -11.70 -20.61
C SER A 183 -11.47 -11.18 -20.37
N ILE A 184 -10.50 -12.08 -20.28
CA ILE A 184 -9.11 -11.78 -19.95
C ILE A 184 -8.24 -12.35 -21.07
N LYS A 185 -7.44 -11.47 -21.67
CA LYS A 185 -6.57 -11.74 -22.80
C LYS A 185 -5.13 -11.35 -22.47
N TYR A 186 -4.16 -11.99 -23.11
CA TYR A 186 -2.74 -11.76 -22.80
C TYR A 186 -2.11 -10.65 -23.64
N LEU A 187 -1.10 -10.02 -23.05
CA LEU A 187 -0.13 -9.18 -23.74
C LEU A 187 1.26 -9.81 -23.64
N TYR A 188 2.01 -9.75 -24.72
CA TYR A 188 3.30 -10.41 -24.87
C TYR A 188 4.44 -9.42 -25.06
N GLU A 189 5.61 -9.78 -24.59
CA GLU A 189 6.81 -9.03 -24.88
C GLU A 189 7.23 -9.26 -26.33
N LYS A 190 7.46 -8.17 -27.05
CA LYS A 190 8.21 -8.22 -28.30
C LYS A 190 9.63 -8.71 -28.01
N ASN A 191 9.98 -9.88 -28.53
CA ASN A 191 11.32 -10.47 -28.46
C ASN A 191 11.76 -10.83 -29.89
N GLU A 192 12.99 -10.46 -30.27
CA GLU A 192 13.58 -10.70 -31.59
C GLU A 192 13.69 -12.19 -31.95
N ILE A 193 13.79 -13.06 -30.94
CA ILE A 193 14.00 -14.51 -31.12
C ILE A 193 12.67 -15.27 -31.22
N SER A 194 11.60 -14.74 -30.60
CA SER A 194 10.25 -15.30 -30.69
C SER A 194 9.24 -14.19 -30.38
N PRO A 195 8.42 -13.75 -31.35
CA PRO A 195 7.59 -12.55 -31.20
C PRO A 195 6.55 -12.59 -30.07
N LYS A 196 6.35 -13.73 -29.39
CA LYS A 196 5.29 -13.94 -28.39
C LYS A 196 5.69 -14.86 -27.22
N LYS A 197 6.96 -14.86 -26.79
CA LYS A 197 7.41 -15.88 -25.82
C LYS A 197 6.99 -15.59 -24.37
N ASP A 198 7.12 -14.33 -23.95
CA ASP A 198 6.96 -13.97 -22.53
C ASP A 198 5.76 -13.05 -22.32
N ARG A 199 4.86 -13.43 -21.42
CA ARG A 199 3.70 -12.61 -21.05
C ARG A 199 4.17 -11.51 -20.11
N PHE A 200 3.79 -10.26 -20.36
CA PHE A 200 4.08 -9.14 -19.44
C PHE A 200 2.82 -8.54 -18.82
N GLY A 201 1.65 -8.81 -19.40
CA GLY A 201 0.42 -8.18 -18.98
C GLY A 201 -0.83 -8.87 -19.50
N ILE A 202 -1.97 -8.31 -19.12
CA ILE A 202 -3.29 -8.78 -19.50
C ILE A 202 -4.20 -7.60 -19.84
N VAL A 203 -5.14 -7.83 -20.76
CA VAL A 203 -6.26 -6.95 -21.05
C VAL A 203 -7.53 -7.60 -20.50
N VAL A 204 -8.27 -6.85 -19.69
CA VAL A 204 -9.50 -7.27 -19.05
C VAL A 204 -10.67 -6.48 -19.64
N PHE A 205 -11.59 -7.19 -20.27
CA PHE A 205 -12.84 -6.67 -20.81
C PHE A 205 -13.98 -7.05 -19.88
N GLU A 206 -14.76 -6.07 -19.44
CA GLU A 206 -15.83 -6.28 -18.47
C GLU A 206 -17.14 -5.65 -18.96
N THR A 207 -18.27 -6.24 -18.56
CA THR A 207 -19.58 -5.66 -18.81
C THR A 207 -20.54 -5.89 -17.65
N THR A 208 -21.46 -4.95 -17.45
CA THR A 208 -22.64 -5.11 -16.58
C THR A 208 -23.87 -5.62 -17.34
N LYS A 209 -23.81 -5.74 -18.68
CA LYS A 209 -24.90 -6.26 -19.51
C LYS A 209 -24.89 -7.78 -19.57
N ASN A 210 -26.01 -8.39 -19.19
CA ASN A 210 -26.19 -9.83 -19.28
C ASN A 210 -26.65 -10.25 -20.69
N LYS A 211 -27.64 -9.54 -21.26
CA LYS A 211 -28.16 -9.72 -22.63
C LYS A 211 -27.40 -8.84 -23.63
N GLU A 212 -27.27 -9.31 -24.87
CA GLU A 212 -26.63 -8.57 -25.98
C GLU A 212 -25.18 -8.14 -25.70
N ASN A 213 -24.45 -8.93 -24.89
CA ASN A 213 -23.07 -8.61 -24.57
C ASN A 213 -22.15 -8.78 -25.79
N LYS A 214 -21.30 -7.78 -26.03
CA LYS A 214 -20.39 -7.70 -27.18
C LYS A 214 -19.02 -8.35 -26.92
N ILE A 215 -18.83 -8.93 -25.73
CA ILE A 215 -17.63 -9.70 -25.36
C ILE A 215 -17.67 -11.06 -26.06
N LYS A 216 -17.13 -11.10 -27.28
CA LYS A 216 -16.97 -12.30 -28.14
C LYS A 216 -15.51 -12.43 -28.57
N ASN A 217 -14.93 -13.62 -28.46
CA ASN A 217 -13.47 -13.84 -28.58
C ASN A 217 -12.85 -13.20 -29.85
N GLY A 218 -13.39 -13.43 -31.04
CA GLY A 218 -12.75 -12.94 -32.28
C GLY A 218 -12.62 -11.41 -32.39
N ASN A 219 -13.59 -10.64 -31.87
CA ASN A 219 -13.48 -9.17 -31.85
C ASN A 219 -12.48 -8.69 -30.79
N LEU A 220 -12.35 -9.44 -29.69
CA LEU A 220 -11.41 -9.13 -28.62
C LEU A 220 -9.97 -9.41 -29.05
N ASP A 221 -9.73 -10.44 -29.84
CA ASP A 221 -8.38 -10.77 -30.31
C ASP A 221 -7.80 -9.64 -31.18
N ASN A 222 -8.60 -9.08 -32.10
CA ASN A 222 -8.22 -7.90 -32.89
C ASN A 222 -8.03 -6.65 -32.01
N ALA A 223 -8.89 -6.46 -30.99
CA ALA A 223 -8.73 -5.39 -30.02
C ALA A 223 -7.42 -5.51 -29.23
N VAL A 224 -7.06 -6.72 -28.81
CA VAL A 224 -5.80 -7.00 -28.10
C VAL A 224 -4.61 -6.79 -29.01
N GLU A 225 -4.69 -7.19 -30.28
CA GLU A 225 -3.64 -6.93 -31.28
C GLU A 225 -3.38 -5.43 -31.46
N LYS A 226 -4.42 -4.60 -31.53
CA LYS A 226 -4.27 -3.13 -31.58
C LYS A 226 -3.59 -2.54 -30.34
N ILE A 227 -3.88 -3.10 -29.16
CA ILE A 227 -3.24 -2.70 -27.89
C ILE A 227 -1.78 -3.17 -27.87
N GLN A 228 -1.51 -4.39 -28.33
CA GLN A 228 -0.16 -4.96 -28.44
C GLN A 228 0.70 -4.12 -29.37
N ASN A 229 0.22 -3.78 -30.57
CA ASN A 229 0.93 -2.94 -31.53
C ASN A 229 1.28 -1.57 -30.94
N PHE A 230 0.36 -0.98 -30.16
CA PHE A 230 0.65 0.27 -29.45
C PHE A 230 1.83 0.13 -28.48
N PHE A 231 1.89 -0.95 -27.68
CA PHE A 231 3.03 -1.18 -26.79
C PHE A 231 4.33 -1.48 -27.55
N ASP A 232 4.24 -2.17 -28.68
CA ASP A 232 5.39 -2.50 -29.53
C ASP A 232 5.98 -1.25 -30.22
N GLU A 233 5.14 -0.28 -30.56
CA GLU A 233 5.53 1.02 -31.11
C GLU A 233 6.01 2.00 -30.03
N GLN A 234 5.37 1.99 -28.85
CA GLN A 234 5.67 2.88 -27.73
C GLN A 234 6.57 2.21 -26.68
N TRP A 235 7.66 1.58 -27.14
CA TRP A 235 8.55 0.74 -26.32
C TRP A 235 9.14 1.45 -25.08
N HIS A 236 9.30 2.78 -25.13
CA HIS A 236 9.75 3.58 -23.99
C HIS A 236 8.76 3.55 -22.80
N ILE A 237 7.45 3.40 -23.06
CA ILE A 237 6.44 3.22 -22.01
C ILE A 237 6.66 1.88 -21.28
N LYS A 238 7.03 0.83 -22.03
CA LYS A 238 7.33 -0.51 -21.47
C LYS A 238 8.58 -0.51 -20.59
N GLN A 239 9.63 0.22 -21.01
CA GLN A 239 10.86 0.36 -20.20
C GLN A 239 10.64 1.17 -18.92
N ASN A 240 9.85 2.26 -18.99
CA ASN A 240 9.51 3.06 -17.80
C ASN A 240 8.67 2.29 -16.79
N LEU A 241 7.84 1.36 -17.25
CA LEU A 241 7.11 0.43 -16.39
C LEU A 241 8.08 -0.49 -15.63
N ASN A 242 9.12 -1.02 -16.27
CA ASN A 242 10.13 -1.84 -15.59
C ASN A 242 10.96 -1.05 -14.57
N PHE A 243 11.28 0.22 -14.83
CA PHE A 243 12.02 1.09 -13.91
C PHE A 243 11.24 1.39 -12.61
N ALA A 244 9.93 1.58 -12.69
CA ALA A 244 9.07 1.75 -11.51
C ALA A 244 8.87 0.45 -10.69
N MET A 245 9.40 -0.67 -11.19
CA MET A 245 9.15 -2.03 -10.67
C MET A 245 10.43 -2.77 -10.24
N GLN A 246 11.62 -2.21 -10.50
CA GLN A 246 12.86 -2.61 -9.83
C GLN A 246 12.88 -2.01 -8.42
N GLU A 247 12.28 -2.71 -7.47
CA GLU A 247 12.78 -2.63 -6.08
C GLU A 247 14.18 -3.27 -6.12
N ASP A 248 15.22 -2.43 -6.05
CA ASP A 248 16.58 -2.90 -5.80
C ASP A 248 16.59 -3.78 -4.54
N LEU A 249 17.31 -4.89 -4.66
CA LEU A 249 17.60 -5.93 -3.68
C LEU A 249 18.13 -5.40 -2.33
#